data_AF-A0A7C1NH12-F1
#
_entry.id   AF-A0A7C1NH12-F1
#
_cell.length_a   1.000
_cell.length_b   1.000
_cell.length_c   1.000
_cell.angle_alpha   90.00
_cell.angle_beta   90.00
_cell.angle_gamma   90.00
#
_symmetry.space_group_name_H-M   'P 1'
#
loop_
_entity.id
_entity.type
_entity.pdbx_description
1 polymer ?
#
loop_
_entity_poly.entity_id
_entity_poly.type
_entity_poly.pdbx_seq_one_letter_code
_entity_poly.pdbx_strand_id
1 'polypeptide(L)'
;SYRVCTDQLLGYEIRISNDAWNKISESINQNNRTNGSRFETGGLLFGRRDDVFKVIWVDEASEPPPDSEPKPNRFMCGVQGVSELNKQKIKRTRNLVHYIGTWHTHPKSLPFPSDIDISAMAEILSADDFSRDKNLLLIAQPLKKAFHLGGFLFDKQDFKKGRITVLDPLQLSVFGPKNTAPGKIGLALSGGGSRAIAFHLGCLRALYDRGILDDIDVISSVSGGSIIAAMFAYSNDDFAEFDKRVINLLKGGIDIQIAKELFISTTWMHELLTYTCGVPLSVFARVVGRQPFTRRRVSRTLSFQKVLEKKLFGNRRITDERRNNVNVVINSTELRTGTSFRFGSQESACWRLGNIKDNDVAVAEAVAASAAYPVFFPAIDRDFNFKKNEECETKRAILSDGGIYENLGVSCLLPGRNPRYSSNVFNLDYIISCNAGYGMFDGKSVPFDIVTRLKQTAETTMRKAQDSVMKDLHHYKTSGKIKGFILPYLGQQDKSLPLFWPDFVTRDEINYPTNFRPMKEKDLHRLSTRGEQLTRLLLDYYCPEL
;
A
#
# COMPACT_ATOMS: atom_id res chain seq x y z
N SER A 1 -9.67 14.32 -19.55
CA SER A 1 -10.82 15.08 -19.01
C SER A 1 -10.29 16.11 -18.03
N TYR A 2 -10.97 17.25 -17.92
CA TYR A 2 -10.56 18.35 -17.02
C TYR A 2 -11.66 18.59 -15.98
N ARG A 3 -11.23 18.97 -14.78
CA ARG A 3 -12.07 19.61 -13.76
C ARG A 3 -12.10 21.10 -14.05
N VAL A 4 -13.28 21.70 -14.10
CA VAL A 4 -13.42 23.12 -14.48
C VAL A 4 -13.88 23.92 -13.27
N CYS A 5 -13.18 25.01 -12.97
CA CYS A 5 -13.63 26.06 -12.06
C CYS A 5 -13.49 27.43 -12.72
N THR A 6 -14.20 28.42 -12.22
CA THR A 6 -14.12 29.80 -12.72
C THR A 6 -13.29 30.65 -11.77
N ASP A 7 -12.36 31.42 -12.31
CA ASP A 7 -11.64 32.45 -11.60
C ASP A 7 -12.61 33.55 -11.13
N GLN A 8 -12.44 33.93 -9.88
CA GLN A 8 -13.33 34.84 -9.18
C GLN A 8 -13.02 36.33 -9.40
N LEU A 9 -11.87 36.67 -10.01
CA LEU A 9 -11.43 38.07 -10.20
C LEU A 9 -11.64 38.59 -11.62
N LEU A 10 -11.15 37.86 -12.61
CA LEU A 10 -11.08 38.28 -14.02
C LEU A 10 -11.99 37.44 -14.94
N GLY A 11 -12.66 36.43 -14.39
CA GLY A 11 -13.62 35.56 -15.07
C GLY A 11 -12.98 34.56 -16.02
N TYR A 12 -11.78 34.06 -15.70
CA TYR A 12 -11.12 33.01 -16.48
C TYR A 12 -11.73 31.63 -16.20
N GLU A 13 -11.83 30.79 -17.23
CA GLU A 13 -12.12 29.36 -17.05
C GLU A 13 -10.82 28.62 -16.73
N ILE A 14 -10.74 28.01 -15.54
CA ILE A 14 -9.59 27.23 -15.09
C ILE A 14 -9.90 25.75 -15.29
N ARG A 15 -9.13 25.09 -16.16
CA ARG A 15 -9.22 23.67 -16.51
C ARG A 15 -8.08 22.91 -15.87
N ILE A 16 -8.38 22.16 -14.81
CA ILE A 16 -7.40 21.38 -14.07
C ILE A 16 -7.39 19.95 -14.61
N SER A 17 -6.23 19.49 -15.08
CA SER A 17 -6.05 18.12 -15.54
C SER A 17 -6.27 17.15 -14.37
N ASN A 18 -6.65 15.90 -14.68
CA ASN A 18 -6.76 14.88 -13.64
C ASN A 18 -5.41 14.66 -12.94
N ASP A 19 -4.32 14.65 -13.69
CA ASP A 19 -2.98 14.40 -13.17
C ASP A 19 -2.57 15.51 -12.17
N ALA A 20 -2.83 16.77 -12.49
CA ALA A 20 -2.62 17.89 -11.59
C ALA A 20 -3.47 17.77 -10.32
N TRP A 21 -4.76 17.47 -10.46
CA TRP A 21 -5.66 17.31 -9.32
C TRP A 21 -5.29 16.12 -8.42
N ASN A 22 -4.88 15.01 -9.02
CA ASN A 22 -4.40 13.83 -8.34
C ASN A 22 -3.17 14.15 -7.48
N LYS A 23 -2.22 14.91 -8.04
CA LYS A 23 -1.02 15.33 -7.32
C LYS A 23 -1.31 16.31 -6.18
N ILE A 24 -2.25 17.24 -6.38
CA ILE A 24 -2.75 18.14 -5.33
C ILE A 24 -3.37 17.30 -4.20
N SER A 25 -4.31 16.42 -4.53
CA SER A 25 -5.01 15.57 -3.55
C SER A 25 -4.03 14.67 -2.77
N GLU A 26 -3.05 14.09 -3.46
CA GLU A 26 -1.98 13.29 -2.87
C GLU A 26 -1.15 14.09 -1.85
N SER A 27 -0.73 15.30 -2.24
CA SER A 27 0.04 16.19 -1.37
C SER A 27 -0.75 16.61 -0.13
N ILE A 28 -2.07 16.80 -0.25
CA ILE A 28 -2.96 17.11 0.88
C ILE A 28 -3.07 15.91 1.83
N ASN A 29 -3.32 14.72 1.31
CA ASN A 29 -3.46 13.51 2.13
C ASN A 29 -2.15 13.16 2.85
N GLN A 30 -1.01 13.31 2.16
CA GLN A 30 0.31 13.14 2.76
C GLN A 30 0.54 14.13 3.90
N ASN A 31 0.19 15.41 3.71
CA ASN A 31 0.30 16.41 4.77
C ASN A 31 -0.61 16.09 5.96
N ASN A 32 -1.86 15.68 5.70
CA ASN A 32 -2.81 15.28 6.75
C ASN A 32 -2.26 14.12 7.59
N ARG A 33 -1.57 13.17 6.97
CA ARG A 33 -0.95 12.02 7.63
C ARG A 33 0.31 12.40 8.44
N THR A 34 1.14 13.30 7.91
CA THR A 34 2.47 13.62 8.47
C THR A 34 2.44 14.77 9.48
N ASN A 35 1.81 15.89 9.12
CA ASN A 35 1.73 17.10 9.94
C ASN A 35 0.39 17.21 10.68
N GLY A 36 -0.66 16.58 10.14
CA GLY A 36 -2.03 16.63 10.68
C GLY A 36 -2.95 17.50 9.84
N SER A 37 -4.25 17.18 9.87
CA SER A 37 -5.27 17.83 9.03
C SER A 37 -5.51 19.32 9.28
N ARG A 38 -4.88 19.89 10.31
CA ARG A 38 -4.96 21.32 10.63
C ARG A 38 -3.88 22.14 9.93
N PHE A 39 -2.84 21.51 9.40
CA PHE A 39 -1.72 22.20 8.75
C PHE A 39 -2.04 22.51 7.30
N GLU A 40 -1.70 23.71 6.87
CA GLU A 40 -1.76 24.09 5.46
C GLU A 40 -0.61 23.44 4.69
N THR A 41 -0.86 23.12 3.42
CA THR A 41 0.13 22.62 2.46
C THR A 41 -0.12 23.25 1.10
N GLY A 42 0.79 23.10 0.16
CA GLY A 42 0.65 23.67 -1.17
C GLY A 42 1.72 23.25 -2.14
N GLY A 43 1.88 24.01 -3.22
CA GLY A 43 2.88 23.73 -4.23
C GLY A 43 2.73 24.63 -5.45
N LEU A 44 3.35 24.20 -6.54
CA LEU A 44 3.42 24.98 -7.77
C LEU A 44 2.47 24.40 -8.83
N LEU A 45 2.00 25.28 -9.71
CA LEU A 45 1.13 24.96 -10.83
C LEU A 45 1.85 25.23 -12.14
N PHE A 46 1.75 24.26 -13.05
CA PHE A 46 2.33 24.33 -14.37
C PHE A 46 1.26 24.09 -15.44
N GLY A 47 1.32 24.86 -16.52
CA GLY A 47 0.41 24.71 -17.63
C GLY A 47 0.46 25.87 -18.62
N ARG A 48 -0.71 26.20 -19.16
CA ARG A 48 -0.90 27.14 -20.27
C ARG A 48 -2.00 28.15 -19.95
N ARG A 49 -1.87 29.35 -20.49
CA ARG A 49 -2.87 30.40 -20.39
C ARG A 49 -3.12 31.01 -21.75
N ASP A 50 -4.39 31.20 -22.07
CA ASP A 50 -4.84 31.99 -23.21
C ASP A 50 -5.65 33.18 -22.69
N ASP A 51 -5.09 34.37 -22.83
CA ASP A 51 -5.69 35.61 -22.36
C ASP A 51 -6.83 36.10 -23.27
N VAL A 52 -6.91 35.63 -24.52
CA VAL A 52 -7.96 36.01 -25.49
C VAL A 52 -9.25 35.24 -25.20
N PHE A 53 -9.14 33.93 -25.04
CA PHE A 53 -10.28 33.07 -24.69
C PHE A 53 -10.58 33.03 -23.18
N LYS A 54 -9.74 33.69 -22.37
CA LYS A 54 -9.78 33.64 -20.90
C LYS A 54 -9.81 32.21 -20.36
N VAL A 55 -8.90 31.36 -20.83
CA VAL A 55 -8.78 29.97 -20.38
C VAL A 55 -7.39 29.70 -19.82
N ILE A 56 -7.34 29.04 -18.66
CA ILE A 56 -6.10 28.51 -18.08
C ILE A 56 -6.20 27.00 -18.04
N TRP A 57 -5.22 26.31 -18.59
CA TRP A 57 -5.04 24.88 -18.41
C TRP A 57 -3.97 24.65 -17.35
N VAL A 58 -4.35 24.05 -16.23
CA VAL A 58 -3.43 23.53 -15.22
C VAL A 58 -3.13 22.08 -15.61
N ASP A 59 -2.00 21.89 -16.29
CA ASP A 59 -1.60 20.61 -16.86
C ASP A 59 -0.92 19.72 -15.79
N GLU A 60 -0.10 20.31 -14.91
CA GLU A 60 0.65 19.60 -13.87
C GLU A 60 0.69 20.42 -12.55
N ALA A 61 0.81 19.73 -11.41
CA ALA A 61 1.08 20.34 -10.11
C ALA A 61 2.32 19.70 -9.47
N SER A 62 2.99 20.41 -8.57
CA SER A 62 4.10 19.87 -7.77
C SER A 62 3.70 19.64 -6.32
N GLU A 63 4.52 18.82 -5.65
CA GLU A 63 4.63 18.81 -4.18
C GLU A 63 5.17 20.16 -3.68
N PRO A 64 5.02 20.47 -2.37
CA PRO A 64 5.69 21.60 -1.76
C PRO A 64 7.21 21.55 -2.04
N PRO A 65 7.83 22.67 -2.47
CA PRO A 65 9.28 22.78 -2.46
C PRO A 65 9.89 22.39 -1.11
N PRO A 66 11.09 21.77 -1.05
CA PRO A 66 11.66 21.22 0.19
C PRO A 66 11.83 22.23 1.34
N ASP A 67 12.00 23.51 1.00
CA ASP A 67 12.12 24.65 1.92
C ASP A 67 10.78 25.27 2.32
N SER A 68 9.65 24.65 1.95
CA SER A 68 8.32 25.14 2.31
C SER A 68 8.01 24.89 3.78
N GLU A 69 7.31 25.84 4.42
CA GLU A 69 6.89 25.72 5.82
C GLU A 69 5.37 25.56 5.97
N PRO A 70 4.88 24.35 6.31
CA PRO A 70 3.49 24.16 6.67
C PRO A 70 3.22 24.65 8.10
N LYS A 71 2.24 25.56 8.27
CA LYS A 71 1.71 25.96 9.59
C LYS A 71 0.18 25.82 9.61
N PRO A 72 -0.47 25.83 10.79
CA PRO A 72 -1.92 25.66 10.86
C PRO A 72 -2.79 26.77 10.26
N ASN A 73 -2.24 27.97 10.08
CA ASN A 73 -2.96 29.16 9.58
C ASN A 73 -2.17 29.91 8.50
N ARG A 74 -1.09 29.31 7.96
CA ARG A 74 -0.33 29.84 6.83
C ARG A 74 0.48 28.72 6.18
N PHE A 75 0.66 28.81 4.87
CA PHE A 75 1.64 28.03 4.13
C PHE A 75 2.64 28.97 3.47
N MET A 76 3.93 28.84 3.82
CA MET A 76 4.99 29.54 3.11
C MET A 76 5.56 28.61 2.04
N CYS A 77 5.27 28.90 0.77
CA CYS A 77 5.80 28.14 -0.36
C CYS A 77 7.27 28.47 -0.57
N GLY A 78 8.13 27.46 -0.56
CA GLY A 78 9.56 27.60 -0.76
C GLY A 78 9.95 27.92 -2.21
N VAL A 79 11.22 28.24 -2.43
CA VAL A 79 11.78 28.58 -3.75
C VAL A 79 12.88 27.63 -4.20
N GLN A 80 13.29 26.70 -3.34
CA GLN A 80 14.37 25.77 -3.65
C GLN A 80 14.02 24.86 -4.83
N GLY A 81 14.83 24.93 -5.89
CA GLY A 81 14.68 24.09 -7.08
C GLY A 81 13.58 24.52 -8.06
N VAL A 82 12.84 25.60 -7.78
CA VAL A 82 11.70 26.04 -8.61
C VAL A 82 12.11 26.44 -10.02
N SER A 83 13.20 27.20 -10.16
CA SER A 83 13.71 27.63 -11.48
C SER A 83 14.15 26.44 -12.33
N GLU A 84 14.82 25.46 -11.73
CA GLU A 84 15.28 24.25 -12.42
C GLU A 84 14.10 23.38 -12.85
N LEU A 85 13.11 23.20 -11.96
CA LEU A 85 11.88 22.49 -12.27
C LEU A 85 11.14 23.14 -13.45
N ASN A 86 11.00 24.47 -13.44
CA ASN A 86 10.37 25.19 -14.55
C ASN A 86 11.13 25.00 -15.88
N LYS A 87 12.47 25.15 -15.87
CA LYS A 87 13.31 24.92 -17.06
C LYS A 87 13.17 23.49 -17.59
N GLN A 88 13.15 22.51 -16.70
CA GLN A 88 12.97 21.09 -17.05
C GLN A 88 11.62 20.85 -17.72
N LYS A 89 10.53 21.42 -17.19
CA LYS A 89 9.17 21.30 -17.75
C LYS A 89 9.06 21.98 -19.12
N ILE A 90 9.62 23.18 -19.25
CA ILE A 90 9.69 23.91 -20.53
C ILE A 90 10.40 23.07 -21.59
N LYS A 91 11.58 22.54 -21.25
CA LYS A 91 12.38 21.71 -22.16
C LYS A 91 11.64 20.43 -22.56
N ARG A 92 11.03 19.73 -21.59
CA ARG A 92 10.30 18.46 -21.83
C ARG A 92 9.09 18.66 -22.74
N THR A 93 8.40 19.79 -22.60
CA THR A 93 7.14 20.05 -23.29
C THR A 93 7.31 20.93 -24.54
N ARG A 94 8.56 21.16 -24.99
CA ARG A 94 8.87 22.04 -26.13
C ARG A 94 8.21 23.41 -25.99
N ASN A 95 8.37 24.02 -24.81
CA ASN A 95 7.87 25.36 -24.50
C ASN A 95 6.34 25.46 -24.41
N LEU A 96 5.62 24.35 -24.20
CA LEU A 96 4.16 24.37 -24.01
C LEU A 96 3.76 24.58 -22.55
N VAL A 97 4.40 23.90 -21.60
CA VAL A 97 4.04 23.94 -20.18
C VAL A 97 5.04 24.77 -19.40
N HIS A 98 4.52 25.72 -18.62
CA HIS A 98 5.29 26.70 -17.85
C HIS A 98 4.68 26.89 -16.48
N TYR A 99 5.45 27.45 -15.56
CA TYR A 99 4.89 27.97 -14.31
C TYR A 99 3.76 28.98 -14.56
N ILE A 100 2.59 28.73 -13.99
CA ILE A 100 1.40 29.60 -14.08
C ILE A 100 0.93 30.11 -12.73
N GLY A 101 1.43 29.55 -11.63
CA GLY A 101 1.15 30.04 -10.28
C GLY A 101 1.30 29.00 -9.19
N THR A 102 0.57 29.16 -8.10
CA THR A 102 0.68 28.33 -6.89
C THR A 102 -0.68 27.82 -6.42
N TRP A 103 -0.65 26.79 -5.58
CA TRP A 103 -1.82 26.31 -4.88
C TRP A 103 -1.52 26.07 -3.41
N HIS A 104 -2.51 26.21 -2.53
CA HIS A 104 -2.41 25.81 -1.13
C HIS A 104 -3.76 25.43 -0.53
N THR A 105 -3.75 24.96 0.72
CA THR A 105 -4.96 24.57 1.44
C THR A 105 -5.37 25.54 2.54
N HIS A 106 -6.68 25.71 2.70
CA HIS A 106 -7.31 26.36 3.86
C HIS A 106 -8.14 25.32 4.63
N PRO A 107 -7.58 24.65 5.65
CA PRO A 107 -8.27 23.58 6.36
C PRO A 107 -9.48 24.03 7.20
N LYS A 108 -9.48 25.27 7.68
CA LYS A 108 -10.49 25.79 8.63
C LYS A 108 -11.35 26.93 8.08
N SER A 109 -10.88 27.60 7.06
CA SER A 109 -11.53 28.73 6.42
C SER A 109 -12.04 28.33 5.04
N LEU A 110 -12.96 29.13 4.51
CA LEU A 110 -13.35 29.02 3.12
C LEU A 110 -12.13 29.30 2.21
N PRO A 111 -12.10 28.75 0.98
CA PRO A 111 -10.97 28.87 0.08
C PRO A 111 -10.91 30.25 -0.59
N PHE A 112 -10.77 31.29 0.23
CA PHE A 112 -10.58 32.68 -0.19
C PHE A 112 -9.20 33.17 0.22
N PRO A 113 -8.56 34.05 -0.57
CA PRO A 113 -7.25 34.59 -0.25
C PRO A 113 -7.31 35.40 1.05
N SER A 114 -6.40 35.11 1.97
CA SER A 114 -6.15 35.93 3.16
C SER A 114 -5.30 37.16 2.81
N ASP A 115 -5.19 38.12 3.74
CA ASP A 115 -4.32 39.28 3.57
C ASP A 115 -2.84 38.88 3.34
N ILE A 116 -2.42 37.75 3.91
CA ILE A 116 -1.08 37.17 3.73
C ILE A 116 -0.92 36.70 2.28
N ASP A 117 -1.92 36.00 1.74
CA ASP A 117 -1.89 35.49 0.36
C ASP A 117 -1.85 36.65 -0.65
N ILE A 118 -2.66 37.68 -0.42
CA ILE A 118 -2.69 38.88 -1.27
C ILE A 118 -1.33 39.58 -1.26
N SER A 119 -0.72 39.71 -0.08
CA SER A 119 0.61 40.34 0.08
C SER A 119 1.69 39.52 -0.65
N ALA A 120 1.67 38.19 -0.52
CA ALA A 120 2.61 37.31 -1.21
C ALA A 120 2.45 37.37 -2.74
N MET A 121 1.21 37.46 -3.25
CA MET A 121 0.97 37.64 -4.69
C MET A 121 1.49 38.98 -5.20
N ALA A 122 1.36 40.05 -4.40
CA ALA A 122 1.92 41.35 -4.73
C ALA A 122 3.45 41.29 -4.89
N GLU A 123 4.13 40.60 -3.98
CA GLU A 123 5.59 40.40 -4.04
C GLU A 123 6.01 39.61 -5.29
N ILE A 124 5.34 38.48 -5.57
CA ILE A 124 5.63 37.62 -6.73
C ILE A 124 5.47 38.40 -8.05
N LEU A 125 4.41 39.20 -8.20
CA LEU A 125 4.15 39.99 -9.41
C LEU A 125 5.03 41.24 -9.54
N SER A 126 5.64 41.67 -8.42
CA SER A 126 6.57 42.79 -8.39
C SER A 126 8.01 42.37 -8.67
N ALA A 127 8.35 41.08 -8.56
CA ALA A 127 9.68 40.56 -8.87
C ALA A 127 9.99 40.65 -10.38
N ASP A 128 11.16 41.18 -10.72
CA ASP A 128 11.58 41.44 -12.11
C ASP A 128 11.88 40.16 -12.93
N ASP A 129 12.08 39.02 -12.26
CA ASP A 129 12.47 37.74 -12.89
C ASP A 129 11.31 36.98 -13.57
N PHE A 130 10.06 37.33 -13.28
CA PHE A 130 8.89 36.69 -13.89
C PHE A 130 8.33 37.56 -15.02
N SER A 131 8.55 37.14 -16.26
CA SER A 131 8.06 37.81 -17.48
C SER A 131 6.53 37.76 -17.69
N ARG A 132 5.75 37.46 -16.64
CA ARG A 132 4.30 37.27 -16.72
C ARG A 132 3.58 38.24 -15.80
N ASP A 133 2.71 39.05 -16.39
CA ASP A 133 1.89 40.04 -15.68
C ASP A 133 0.76 39.46 -14.83
N LYS A 134 0.55 38.13 -14.84
CA LYS A 134 -0.50 37.48 -14.02
C LYS A 134 -0.06 36.15 -13.43
N ASN A 135 -0.57 35.85 -12.24
CA ASN A 135 -0.27 34.64 -11.46
C ASN A 135 -1.57 34.00 -10.95
N LEU A 136 -1.70 32.68 -11.10
CA LEU A 136 -2.86 31.92 -10.62
C LEU A 136 -2.64 31.44 -9.18
N LEU A 137 -3.61 31.68 -8.31
CA LEU A 137 -3.71 31.09 -6.99
C LEU A 137 -4.90 30.15 -6.92
N LEU A 138 -4.66 28.89 -6.58
CA LEU A 138 -5.70 27.92 -6.24
C LEU A 138 -5.72 27.66 -4.74
N ILE A 139 -6.88 27.82 -4.11
CA ILE A 139 -7.05 27.55 -2.67
C ILE A 139 -8.01 26.38 -2.51
N ALA A 140 -7.56 25.32 -1.88
CA ALA A 140 -8.37 24.11 -1.64
C ALA A 140 -8.76 24.00 -0.17
N GLN A 141 -10.05 23.92 0.11
CA GLN A 141 -10.56 23.56 1.43
C GLN A 141 -10.91 22.06 1.44
N PRO A 142 -10.19 21.22 2.21
CA PRO A 142 -10.53 19.81 2.36
C PRO A 142 -11.85 19.63 3.12
N LEU A 143 -12.75 18.83 2.55
CA LEU A 143 -13.95 18.31 3.19
C LEU A 143 -13.80 16.79 3.39
N LYS A 144 -14.75 16.16 4.11
CA LYS A 144 -14.67 14.73 4.46
C LYS A 144 -14.52 13.78 3.26
N LYS A 145 -15.10 14.13 2.11
CA LYS A 145 -15.02 13.34 0.86
C LYS A 145 -14.87 14.21 -0.40
N ALA A 146 -14.65 15.51 -0.26
CA ALA A 146 -14.64 16.44 -1.37
C ALA A 146 -13.73 17.62 -1.04
N PHE A 147 -13.57 18.54 -1.98
CA PHE A 147 -12.84 19.78 -1.79
C PHE A 147 -13.68 20.94 -2.29
N HIS A 148 -13.74 22.04 -1.55
CA HIS A 148 -14.06 23.32 -2.16
C HIS A 148 -12.79 23.90 -2.76
N LEU A 149 -12.87 24.36 -4.01
CA LEU A 149 -11.76 25.03 -4.66
C LEU A 149 -12.16 26.45 -5.04
N GLY A 150 -11.35 27.41 -4.62
CA GLY A 150 -11.34 28.77 -5.11
C GLY A 150 -10.19 28.96 -6.09
N GLY A 151 -10.46 29.64 -7.21
CA GLY A 151 -9.44 30.03 -8.18
C GLY A 151 -9.39 31.55 -8.33
N PHE A 152 -8.18 32.11 -8.27
CA PHE A 152 -7.95 33.56 -8.29
C PHE A 152 -6.78 33.87 -9.20
N LEU A 153 -7.03 34.57 -10.32
CA LEU A 153 -6.00 35.05 -11.21
C LEU A 153 -5.70 36.52 -10.88
N PHE A 154 -4.50 36.78 -10.33
CA PHE A 154 -4.04 38.11 -9.99
C PHE A 154 -3.27 38.73 -11.15
N ASP A 155 -3.59 39.97 -11.52
CA ASP A 155 -2.84 40.78 -12.49
C ASP A 155 -1.97 41.82 -11.75
N LYS A 156 -0.78 42.12 -12.28
CA LYS A 156 0.11 43.17 -11.79
C LYS A 156 -0.59 44.54 -11.71
N GLN A 157 -1.59 44.78 -12.55
CA GLN A 157 -2.40 46.01 -12.52
C GLN A 157 -3.34 46.11 -11.31
N ASP A 158 -3.75 44.98 -10.72
CA ASP A 158 -4.68 44.95 -9.58
C ASP A 158 -4.07 45.65 -8.36
N PHE A 159 -2.76 45.46 -8.16
CA PHE A 159 -2.00 46.06 -7.04
C PHE A 159 -1.65 47.53 -7.27
N LYS A 160 -1.63 48.00 -8.52
CA LYS A 160 -1.43 49.43 -8.84
C LYS A 160 -2.66 50.28 -8.52
N LYS A 161 -3.86 49.68 -8.49
CA LYS A 161 -5.15 50.40 -8.34
C LYS A 161 -5.72 50.39 -6.91
N GLY A 162 -5.05 49.76 -5.95
CA GLY A 162 -5.40 49.83 -4.52
C GLY A 162 -6.74 49.20 -4.11
N ARG A 163 -7.34 48.33 -4.95
CA ARG A 163 -8.57 47.61 -4.62
C ARG A 163 -8.52 46.17 -5.15
N ILE A 164 -8.19 45.22 -4.27
CA ILE A 164 -8.66 43.84 -4.43
C ILE A 164 -9.86 43.71 -3.48
N THR A 165 -11.04 44.08 -3.97
CA THR A 165 -12.29 43.81 -3.27
C THR A 165 -12.86 42.55 -3.88
N VAL A 166 -12.70 41.41 -3.20
CA VAL A 166 -13.34 40.14 -3.58
C VAL A 166 -14.86 40.35 -3.40
N LEU A 167 -15.58 40.57 -4.51
CA LEU A 167 -17.02 40.85 -4.52
C LEU A 167 -17.83 39.54 -4.63
N ASP A 168 -18.88 39.42 -3.82
CA ASP A 168 -19.85 38.32 -3.74
C ASP A 168 -21.03 38.54 -4.74
N PRO A 169 -21.77 37.50 -5.19
CA PRO A 169 -21.74 36.11 -4.73
C PRO A 169 -20.77 35.22 -5.54
N LEU A 170 -19.77 34.67 -4.87
CA LEU A 170 -18.69 33.87 -5.47
C LEU A 170 -19.11 32.40 -5.70
N GLN A 171 -18.87 31.86 -6.90
CA GLN A 171 -19.15 30.46 -7.24
C GLN A 171 -18.00 29.54 -6.78
N LEU A 172 -18.13 28.93 -5.60
CA LEU A 172 -17.21 27.88 -5.16
C LEU A 172 -17.40 26.60 -5.99
N SER A 173 -16.30 26.04 -6.51
CA SER A 173 -16.34 24.76 -7.21
C SER A 173 -16.15 23.62 -6.22
N VAL A 174 -17.09 22.67 -6.19
CA VAL A 174 -16.99 21.47 -5.36
C VAL A 174 -16.40 20.33 -6.19
N PHE A 175 -15.19 19.89 -5.84
CA PHE A 175 -14.56 18.72 -6.44
C PHE A 175 -14.66 17.53 -5.49
N GLY A 176 -15.63 16.65 -5.77
CA GLY A 176 -15.72 15.33 -5.14
C GLY A 176 -14.69 14.34 -5.69
N PRO A 177 -14.65 13.11 -5.13
CA PRO A 177 -13.87 12.01 -5.70
C PRO A 177 -14.32 11.78 -7.13
N LYS A 178 -13.48 11.16 -7.96
CA LYS A 178 -13.84 10.83 -9.34
C LYS A 178 -15.20 10.13 -9.37
N ASN A 179 -16.17 10.70 -10.09
CA ASN A 179 -17.49 10.07 -10.29
C ASN A 179 -17.43 8.92 -11.32
N THR A 180 -16.23 8.52 -11.73
CA THR A 180 -15.98 7.23 -12.39
C THR A 180 -15.55 6.29 -11.29
N ALA A 181 -16.44 5.39 -10.85
CA ALA A 181 -16.06 4.33 -9.93
C ALA A 181 -14.76 3.69 -10.46
N PRO A 182 -13.66 3.72 -9.69
CA PRO A 182 -12.47 2.99 -10.09
C PRO A 182 -12.91 1.55 -10.36
N GLY A 183 -12.42 0.98 -11.46
CA GLY A 183 -12.68 -0.43 -11.73
C GLY A 183 -12.24 -1.28 -10.53
N LYS A 184 -12.81 -2.46 -10.34
CA LYS A 184 -12.57 -3.26 -9.13
C LYS A 184 -11.07 -3.50 -8.89
N ILE A 185 -10.57 -3.18 -7.69
CA ILE A 185 -9.14 -3.20 -7.36
C ILE A 185 -8.82 -4.34 -6.41
N GLY A 186 -7.87 -5.19 -6.79
CA GLY A 186 -7.24 -6.16 -5.89
C GLY A 186 -5.86 -5.72 -5.42
N LEU A 187 -5.56 -5.90 -4.15
CA LEU A 187 -4.25 -5.68 -3.54
C LEU A 187 -3.66 -7.03 -3.09
N ALA A 188 -2.45 -7.34 -3.53
CA ALA A 188 -1.69 -8.50 -3.09
C ALA A 188 -0.48 -8.08 -2.26
N LEU A 189 -0.37 -8.59 -1.03
CA LEU A 189 0.72 -8.30 -0.09
C LEU A 189 1.54 -9.56 0.16
N SER A 190 2.71 -9.64 -0.48
CA SER A 190 3.62 -10.78 -0.39
C SER A 190 4.25 -11.02 0.99
N GLY A 191 4.81 -12.22 1.19
CA GLY A 191 5.52 -12.60 2.41
C GLY A 191 6.94 -12.04 2.53
N GLY A 192 7.51 -12.12 3.74
CA GLY A 192 8.87 -11.64 4.05
C GLY A 192 9.12 -11.17 5.49
N GLY A 193 8.31 -11.58 6.47
CA GLY A 193 8.48 -11.21 7.89
C GLY A 193 8.30 -9.70 8.15
N SER A 194 9.02 -9.15 9.14
CA SER A 194 9.00 -7.71 9.46
C SER A 194 9.40 -6.81 8.29
N ARG A 195 10.27 -7.30 7.38
CA ARG A 195 10.64 -6.56 6.17
C ARG A 195 9.43 -6.30 5.29
N ALA A 196 8.60 -7.33 5.07
CA ALA A 196 7.39 -7.21 4.28
C ALA A 196 6.41 -6.24 4.92
N ILE A 197 6.22 -6.30 6.25
CA ILE A 197 5.37 -5.36 6.97
C ILE A 197 5.84 -3.91 6.73
N ALA A 198 7.14 -3.62 6.89
CA ALA A 198 7.68 -2.27 6.71
C ALA A 198 7.57 -1.77 5.26
N PHE A 199 7.88 -2.62 4.28
CA PHE A 199 7.75 -2.27 2.87
C PHE A 199 6.29 -2.02 2.49
N HIS A 200 5.39 -2.92 2.89
CA HIS A 200 3.95 -2.80 2.60
C HIS A 200 3.31 -1.61 3.31
N LEU A 201 3.79 -1.21 4.49
CA LEU A 201 3.35 0.04 5.13
C LEU A 201 3.60 1.23 4.20
N GLY A 202 4.78 1.28 3.56
CA GLY A 202 5.08 2.25 2.51
C GLY A 202 4.11 2.21 1.33
N CYS A 203 3.84 1.01 0.82
CA CYS A 203 2.87 0.84 -0.26
C CYS A 203 1.46 1.33 0.14
N LEU A 204 1.00 0.99 1.35
CA LEU A 204 -0.29 1.43 1.86
C LEU A 204 -0.35 2.95 2.06
N ARG A 205 0.75 3.60 2.50
CA ARG A 205 0.84 5.06 2.57
C ARG A 205 0.62 5.69 1.20
N ALA A 206 1.31 5.18 0.17
CA ALA A 206 1.12 5.68 -1.20
C ALA A 206 -0.32 5.51 -1.69
N LEU A 207 -0.96 4.36 -1.43
CA LEU A 207 -2.36 4.12 -1.80
C LEU A 207 -3.33 5.02 -1.03
N TYR A 208 -3.05 5.28 0.25
CA TYR A 208 -3.82 6.18 1.09
C TYR A 208 -3.70 7.62 0.60
N ASP A 209 -2.46 8.08 0.36
CA ASP A 209 -2.19 9.43 -0.11
C ASP A 209 -2.86 9.64 -1.48
N ARG A 210 -2.79 8.64 -2.36
CA ARG A 210 -3.48 8.66 -3.66
C ARG A 210 -5.02 8.66 -3.56
N GLY A 211 -5.58 8.29 -2.40
CA GLY A 211 -7.02 8.26 -2.13
C GLY A 211 -7.73 7.01 -2.62
N ILE A 212 -7.00 5.95 -3.01
CA ILE A 212 -7.57 4.70 -3.57
C ILE A 212 -7.54 3.53 -2.59
N LEU A 213 -6.92 3.69 -1.42
CA LEU A 213 -6.82 2.62 -0.43
C LEU A 213 -8.19 2.17 0.10
N ASP A 214 -9.13 3.10 0.23
CA ASP A 214 -10.49 2.79 0.68
C ASP A 214 -11.36 2.14 -0.41
N ASP A 215 -10.94 2.24 -1.68
CA ASP A 215 -11.60 1.66 -2.86
C ASP A 215 -11.13 0.23 -3.20
N ILE A 216 -10.26 -0.36 -2.37
CA ILE A 216 -9.77 -1.72 -2.58
C ILE A 216 -10.88 -2.73 -2.26
N ASP A 217 -11.27 -3.54 -3.25
CA ASP A 217 -12.30 -4.57 -3.10
C ASP A 217 -11.78 -5.81 -2.37
N VAL A 218 -10.52 -6.17 -2.59
CA VAL A 218 -9.93 -7.43 -2.13
C VAL A 218 -8.48 -7.23 -1.73
N ILE A 219 -8.11 -7.66 -0.52
CA ILE A 219 -6.73 -7.78 -0.05
C ILE A 219 -6.39 -9.27 0.06
N SER A 220 -5.48 -9.74 -0.78
CA SER A 220 -4.85 -11.05 -0.68
C SER A 220 -3.47 -10.91 -0.05
N SER A 221 -3.10 -11.82 0.85
CA SER A 221 -1.87 -11.66 1.62
C SER A 221 -1.18 -13.00 1.93
N VAL A 222 0.12 -12.91 2.18
CA VAL A 222 0.98 -14.05 2.55
C VAL A 222 1.89 -13.65 3.71
N SER A 223 2.01 -14.51 4.73
CA SER A 223 3.03 -14.44 5.78
C SER A 223 3.06 -13.07 6.49
N GLY A 224 4.21 -12.39 6.51
CA GLY A 224 4.32 -11.03 7.06
C GLY A 224 3.33 -10.02 6.43
N GLY A 225 2.97 -10.19 5.16
CA GLY A 225 1.93 -9.41 4.50
C GLY A 225 0.54 -9.64 5.11
N SER A 226 0.26 -10.84 5.65
CA SER A 226 -1.01 -11.15 6.31
C SER A 226 -1.17 -10.46 7.65
N ILE A 227 -0.06 -10.16 8.36
CA ILE A 227 -0.10 -9.41 9.60
C ILE A 227 -0.59 -7.99 9.33
N ILE A 228 0.05 -7.27 8.41
CA ILE A 228 -0.34 -5.88 8.08
C ILE A 228 -1.70 -5.81 7.38
N ALA A 229 -2.03 -6.77 6.50
CA ALA A 229 -3.35 -6.87 5.87
C ALA A 229 -4.47 -6.99 6.90
N ALA A 230 -4.31 -7.90 7.87
CA ALA A 230 -5.29 -8.10 8.92
C ALA A 230 -5.35 -6.91 9.89
N MET A 231 -4.20 -6.31 10.24
CA MET A 231 -4.16 -5.10 11.07
C MET A 231 -4.89 -3.93 10.43
N PHE A 232 -4.82 -3.81 9.10
CA PHE A 232 -5.55 -2.81 8.33
C PHE A 232 -7.04 -3.15 8.29
N ALA A 233 -7.39 -4.31 7.74
CA ALA A 233 -8.77 -4.67 7.42
C ALA A 233 -9.68 -4.82 8.66
N TYR A 234 -9.15 -5.35 9.78
CA TYR A 234 -9.93 -5.59 11.00
C TYR A 234 -9.70 -4.49 12.06
N SER A 235 -9.41 -3.27 11.64
CA SER A 235 -9.33 -2.09 12.53
C SER A 235 -10.29 -0.99 12.10
N ASN A 236 -10.76 -0.21 13.07
CA ASN A 236 -11.59 0.98 12.84
C ASN A 236 -10.79 2.29 12.97
N ASP A 237 -9.47 2.18 13.10
CA ASP A 237 -8.60 3.33 13.27
C ASP A 237 -8.65 4.24 12.04
N ASP A 238 -8.30 5.52 12.20
CA ASP A 238 -7.86 6.28 11.05
C ASP A 238 -6.49 5.74 10.55
N PHE A 239 -6.10 6.15 9.35
CA PHE A 239 -4.88 5.65 8.75
C PHE A 239 -3.61 6.08 9.51
N ALA A 240 -3.62 7.24 10.17
CA ALA A 240 -2.48 7.75 10.91
C ALA A 240 -2.23 6.94 12.21
N GLU A 241 -3.30 6.57 12.92
CA GLU A 241 -3.21 5.68 14.07
C GLU A 241 -2.83 4.25 13.67
N PHE A 242 -3.37 3.75 12.55
CA PHE A 242 -2.93 2.49 11.95
C PHE A 242 -1.42 2.51 11.66
N ASP A 243 -0.91 3.56 11.01
CA ASP A 243 0.51 3.74 10.68
C ASP A 243 1.38 3.69 11.95
N LYS A 244 1.02 4.47 12.98
CA LYS A 244 1.70 4.47 14.28
C LYS A 244 1.71 3.09 14.93
N ARG A 245 0.60 2.36 14.91
CA ARG A 245 0.54 1.00 15.47
C ARG A 245 1.47 0.03 14.73
N VAL A 246 1.55 0.11 13.40
CA VAL A 246 2.48 -0.72 12.62
C VAL A 246 3.93 -0.35 12.92
N ILE A 247 4.28 0.94 13.01
CA ILE A 247 5.61 1.38 13.41
C ILE A 247 5.97 0.85 14.81
N ASN A 248 5.06 0.96 15.78
CA ASN A 248 5.28 0.48 17.15
C ASN A 248 5.46 -1.04 17.19
N LEU A 249 4.72 -1.79 16.38
CA LEU A 249 4.92 -3.24 16.23
C LEU A 249 6.31 -3.56 15.69
N LEU A 250 6.76 -2.86 14.64
CA LEU A 250 8.06 -3.07 14.02
C LEU A 250 9.22 -2.68 14.96
N LYS A 251 9.11 -1.55 15.67
CA LYS A 251 10.10 -1.10 16.65
C LYS A 251 10.15 -2.03 17.87
N GLY A 252 9.01 -2.54 18.32
CA GLY A 252 8.93 -3.46 19.46
C GLY A 252 9.37 -4.89 19.14
N GLY A 253 9.24 -5.30 17.87
CA GLY A 253 9.44 -6.68 17.44
C GLY A 253 8.41 -7.65 18.00
N ILE A 254 8.32 -8.83 17.38
CA ILE A 254 7.40 -9.91 17.82
C ILE A 254 8.19 -11.08 18.42
N ASP A 255 9.47 -11.26 18.05
CA ASP A 255 10.31 -12.39 18.48
C ASP A 255 10.44 -12.55 20.01
N ILE A 256 10.72 -11.45 20.73
CA ILE A 256 10.89 -11.48 22.19
C ILE A 256 9.58 -11.90 22.89
N GLN A 257 8.43 -11.57 22.30
CA GLN A 257 7.13 -11.85 22.87
C GLN A 257 6.72 -13.30 22.60
N ILE A 258 7.02 -13.81 21.40
CA ILE A 258 6.89 -15.23 21.07
C ILE A 258 7.74 -16.06 22.03
N ALA A 259 8.99 -15.65 22.29
CA ALA A 259 9.86 -16.31 23.26
C ALA A 259 9.26 -16.28 24.68
N LYS A 260 8.76 -15.12 25.15
CA LYS A 260 8.10 -15.03 26.46
C LYS A 260 6.89 -15.95 26.57
N GLU A 261 6.00 -15.99 25.57
CA GLU A 261 4.85 -16.91 25.58
C GLU A 261 5.27 -18.38 25.51
N LEU A 262 6.35 -18.72 24.79
CA LEU A 262 6.94 -20.06 24.79
C LEU A 262 7.42 -20.50 26.18
N PHE A 263 8.08 -19.60 26.93
CA PHE A 263 8.61 -19.89 28.26
C PHE A 263 7.54 -19.87 29.37
N ILE A 264 6.53 -18.99 29.27
CA ILE A 264 5.49 -18.84 30.30
C ILE A 264 4.45 -19.96 30.23
N SER A 265 4.18 -20.50 29.05
CA SER A 265 3.24 -21.62 28.90
C SER A 265 3.97 -22.96 29.06
N THR A 266 3.30 -24.01 29.56
CA THR A 266 3.79 -25.40 29.58
C THR A 266 4.18 -25.96 28.19
N THR A 267 4.04 -25.13 27.15
CA THR A 267 4.35 -25.36 25.74
C THR A 267 5.80 -25.78 25.50
N TRP A 268 6.78 -25.20 26.20
CA TRP A 268 8.19 -25.58 26.02
C TRP A 268 8.46 -27.05 26.41
N MET A 269 7.76 -27.56 27.44
CA MET A 269 7.85 -28.97 27.84
C MET A 269 7.24 -29.89 26.77
N HIS A 270 6.14 -29.48 26.15
CA HIS A 270 5.52 -30.22 25.05
C HIS A 270 6.36 -30.18 23.77
N GLU A 271 7.05 -29.06 23.48
CA GLU A 271 8.01 -29.00 22.37
C GLU A 271 9.18 -29.95 22.62
N LEU A 272 9.76 -29.93 23.83
CA LEU A 272 10.83 -30.85 24.20
C LEU A 272 10.39 -32.31 24.03
N LEU A 273 9.24 -32.69 24.58
CA LEU A 273 8.65 -34.03 24.43
C LEU A 273 8.40 -34.41 22.96
N THR A 274 7.98 -33.47 22.13
CA THR A 274 7.78 -33.70 20.68
C THR A 274 9.12 -33.98 19.99
N TYR A 275 10.17 -33.24 20.33
CA TYR A 275 11.50 -33.44 19.77
C TYR A 275 12.17 -34.73 20.28
N THR A 276 12.04 -35.06 21.56
CA THR A 276 12.68 -36.24 22.17
C THR A 276 11.96 -37.54 21.84
N CYS A 277 10.63 -37.54 21.81
CA CYS A 277 9.82 -38.76 21.63
C CYS A 277 9.05 -38.79 20.31
N GLY A 278 8.53 -37.64 19.86
CA GLY A 278 7.68 -37.55 18.68
C GLY A 278 8.43 -37.73 17.36
N VAL A 279 9.61 -37.11 17.20
CA VAL A 279 10.42 -37.21 15.98
C VAL A 279 10.91 -38.65 15.72
N PRO A 280 11.54 -39.36 16.68
CA PRO A 280 11.93 -40.75 16.48
C PRO A 280 10.75 -41.66 16.13
N LEU A 281 9.62 -41.50 16.83
CA LEU A 281 8.41 -42.28 16.58
C LEU A 281 7.81 -41.99 15.19
N SER A 282 7.90 -40.75 14.71
CA SER A 282 7.45 -40.39 13.37
C SER A 282 8.32 -41.00 12.25
N VAL A 283 9.63 -41.10 12.49
CA VAL A 283 10.56 -41.78 11.57
C VAL A 283 10.27 -43.27 11.56
N PHE A 284 10.10 -43.89 12.73
CA PHE A 284 9.70 -45.30 12.83
C PHE A 284 8.38 -45.58 12.12
N ALA A 285 7.35 -44.76 12.36
CA ALA A 285 6.06 -44.89 11.68
C ALA A 285 6.21 -44.81 10.15
N ARG A 286 7.01 -43.87 9.64
CA ARG A 286 7.30 -43.74 8.20
C ARG A 286 7.98 -45.00 7.64
N VAL A 287 8.96 -45.57 8.35
CA VAL A 287 9.65 -46.80 7.94
C VAL A 287 8.67 -47.99 7.87
N VAL A 288 7.70 -48.05 8.78
CA VAL A 288 6.68 -49.11 8.84
C VAL A 288 5.46 -48.78 7.93
N GLY A 289 5.53 -47.73 7.11
CA GLY A 289 4.45 -47.34 6.19
C GLY A 289 3.18 -46.84 6.90
N ARG A 290 3.25 -46.50 8.19
CA ARG A 290 2.13 -46.00 8.99
C ARG A 290 2.24 -44.49 9.21
N GLN A 291 1.10 -43.84 9.47
CA GLN A 291 1.13 -42.45 9.89
C GLN A 291 1.67 -42.32 11.32
N PRO A 292 2.38 -41.22 11.65
CA PRO A 292 2.83 -40.97 13.01
C PRO A 292 1.65 -40.95 13.98
N PHE A 293 1.74 -41.74 15.06
CA PHE A 293 0.71 -41.76 16.11
C PHE A 293 0.68 -40.45 16.92
N THR A 294 1.80 -39.74 17.01
CA THR A 294 1.92 -38.48 17.77
C THR A 294 1.61 -37.27 16.89
N ARG A 295 0.65 -36.45 17.33
CA ARG A 295 0.32 -35.17 16.70
C ARG A 295 1.15 -34.05 17.31
N ARG A 296 1.60 -33.09 16.50
CA ARG A 296 2.28 -31.89 16.98
C ARG A 296 1.24 -30.87 17.44
N ARG A 297 0.60 -31.14 18.58
CA ARG A 297 -0.50 -30.31 19.13
C ARG A 297 -0.03 -28.97 19.69
N VAL A 298 1.26 -28.85 19.97
CA VAL A 298 1.87 -27.67 20.60
C VAL A 298 3.14 -27.31 19.84
N SER A 299 3.26 -26.04 19.44
CA SER A 299 4.39 -25.53 18.66
C SER A 299 4.60 -24.03 18.86
N ARG A 300 5.79 -23.54 18.50
CA ARG A 300 6.12 -22.12 18.39
C ARG A 300 5.11 -21.32 17.57
N THR A 301 4.48 -21.94 16.58
CA THR A 301 3.43 -21.32 15.75
C THR A 301 2.15 -21.10 16.55
N LEU A 302 1.79 -22.00 17.47
CA LEU A 302 0.65 -21.81 18.37
C LEU A 302 0.92 -20.70 19.39
N SER A 303 2.15 -20.60 19.91
CA SER A 303 2.55 -19.46 20.76
C SER A 303 2.49 -18.15 19.98
N PHE A 304 2.93 -18.16 18.72
CA PHE A 304 2.79 -17.00 17.83
C PHE A 304 1.33 -16.62 17.61
N GLN A 305 0.44 -17.59 17.33
CA GLN A 305 -1.01 -17.37 17.26
C GLN A 305 -1.55 -16.68 18.52
N LYS A 306 -1.18 -17.15 19.72
CA LYS A 306 -1.60 -16.53 21.00
C LYS A 306 -1.08 -15.10 21.16
N VAL A 307 0.13 -14.78 20.71
CA VAL A 307 0.65 -13.40 20.72
C VAL A 307 -0.20 -12.51 19.80
N LEU A 308 -0.53 -13.00 18.60
CA LEU A 308 -1.38 -12.27 17.65
C LEU A 308 -2.78 -12.04 18.22
N GLU A 309 -3.37 -13.04 18.86
CA GLU A 309 -4.65 -12.96 19.55
C GLU A 309 -4.61 -11.92 20.69
N LYS A 310 -3.64 -12.03 21.60
CA LYS A 310 -3.54 -11.13 22.77
C LYS A 310 -3.23 -9.67 22.40
N LYS A 311 -2.45 -9.42 21.34
CA LYS A 311 -1.92 -8.09 21.04
C LYS A 311 -2.54 -7.37 19.86
N LEU A 312 -2.98 -8.10 18.83
CA LEU A 312 -3.37 -7.50 17.56
C LEU A 312 -4.84 -7.70 17.25
N PHE A 313 -5.36 -8.92 17.44
CA PHE A 313 -6.67 -9.30 16.88
C PHE A 313 -7.74 -9.62 17.90
N GLY A 314 -7.40 -9.89 19.16
CA GLY A 314 -8.36 -10.38 20.15
C GLY A 314 -9.08 -11.64 19.65
N ASN A 315 -10.38 -11.74 19.95
CA ASN A 315 -11.23 -12.86 19.54
C ASN A 315 -11.83 -12.70 18.12
N ARG A 316 -11.25 -11.82 17.29
CA ARG A 316 -11.84 -11.53 15.97
C ARG A 316 -11.86 -12.75 15.06
N ARG A 317 -12.99 -12.94 14.38
CA ARG A 317 -13.21 -13.95 13.35
C ARG A 317 -12.97 -13.38 11.96
N ILE A 318 -12.62 -14.24 11.01
CA ILE A 318 -12.41 -13.85 9.61
C ILE A 318 -13.69 -13.20 9.01
N THR A 319 -14.86 -13.59 9.53
CA THR A 319 -16.19 -13.13 9.14
C THR A 319 -16.62 -11.81 9.79
N ASP A 320 -15.93 -11.33 10.83
CA ASP A 320 -16.25 -10.07 11.52
C ASP A 320 -16.17 -8.85 10.59
N GLU A 321 -16.75 -7.73 11.03
CA GLU A 321 -16.73 -6.47 10.27
C GLU A 321 -15.31 -6.03 9.91
N ARG A 322 -15.14 -5.66 8.64
CA ARG A 322 -13.89 -5.20 8.04
C ARG A 322 -14.08 -3.78 7.53
N ARG A 323 -13.02 -2.96 7.56
CA ARG A 323 -13.01 -1.60 7.01
C ARG A 323 -13.56 -1.61 5.58
N ASN A 324 -14.53 -0.73 5.31
CA ASN A 324 -15.19 -0.55 4.01
C ASN A 324 -15.70 -1.87 3.37
N ASN A 325 -15.99 -2.89 4.18
CA ASN A 325 -16.33 -4.24 3.70
C ASN A 325 -15.31 -4.86 2.73
N VAL A 326 -14.04 -4.49 2.83
CA VAL A 326 -12.96 -5.09 2.02
C VAL A 326 -12.93 -6.61 2.21
N ASN A 327 -12.80 -7.35 1.12
CA ASN A 327 -12.63 -8.79 1.19
C ASN A 327 -11.19 -9.12 1.55
N VAL A 328 -10.97 -10.07 2.46
CA VAL A 328 -9.63 -10.45 2.90
C VAL A 328 -9.41 -11.91 2.57
N VAL A 329 -8.25 -12.22 1.95
CA VAL A 329 -7.79 -13.58 1.69
C VAL A 329 -6.39 -13.76 2.26
N ILE A 330 -6.28 -14.61 3.27
CA ILE A 330 -5.00 -14.96 3.88
C ILE A 330 -4.59 -16.34 3.34
N ASN A 331 -3.48 -16.39 2.60
CA ASN A 331 -3.05 -17.59 1.89
C ASN A 331 -2.15 -18.46 2.77
N SER A 332 -2.41 -19.76 2.79
CA SER A 332 -1.59 -20.79 3.42
C SER A 332 -1.45 -22.00 2.49
N THR A 333 -0.63 -22.97 2.88
CA THR A 333 -0.36 -24.17 2.10
C THR A 333 -0.72 -25.42 2.91
N GLU A 334 -1.54 -26.30 2.34
CA GLU A 334 -1.82 -27.61 2.93
C GLU A 334 -0.76 -28.61 2.44
N LEU A 335 0.09 -29.09 3.35
CA LEU A 335 1.30 -29.84 3.04
C LEU A 335 1.04 -31.30 2.63
N ARG A 336 -0.09 -31.90 3.04
CA ARG A 336 -0.38 -33.30 2.69
C ARG A 336 -0.80 -33.45 1.23
N THR A 337 -1.48 -32.44 0.69
CA THR A 337 -2.00 -32.41 -0.67
C THR A 337 -1.16 -31.53 -1.60
N GLY A 338 -0.30 -30.67 -1.05
CA GLY A 338 0.48 -29.70 -1.83
C GLY A 338 -0.39 -28.62 -2.47
N THR A 339 -1.52 -28.28 -1.84
CA THR A 339 -2.52 -27.37 -2.42
C THR A 339 -2.65 -26.08 -1.63
N SER A 340 -3.10 -25.02 -2.30
CA SER A 340 -3.42 -23.75 -1.65
C SER A 340 -4.59 -23.94 -0.68
N PHE A 341 -4.42 -23.41 0.53
CA PHE A 341 -5.46 -23.32 1.54
C PHE A 341 -5.68 -21.84 1.86
N ARG A 342 -6.89 -21.34 1.63
CA ARG A 342 -7.18 -19.91 1.75
C ARG A 342 -8.14 -19.67 2.89
N PHE A 343 -7.82 -18.70 3.73
CA PHE A 343 -8.72 -18.16 4.73
C PHE A 343 -9.32 -16.87 4.20
N GLY A 344 -10.54 -16.95 3.67
CA GLY A 344 -11.23 -15.82 3.07
C GLY A 344 -12.32 -15.29 3.98
N SER A 345 -12.57 -13.98 3.93
CA SER A 345 -13.71 -13.35 4.62
C SER A 345 -15.06 -13.88 4.12
N GLN A 346 -15.15 -14.25 2.83
CA GLN A 346 -16.32 -14.89 2.24
C GLN A 346 -16.34 -16.40 2.49
N GLU A 347 -15.20 -17.06 2.32
CA GLU A 347 -15.05 -18.49 2.52
C GLU A 347 -13.60 -18.89 2.83
N SER A 348 -13.41 -19.77 3.81
CA SER A 348 -12.14 -20.44 4.04
C SER A 348 -12.19 -21.84 3.45
N ALA A 349 -11.28 -22.17 2.54
CA ALA A 349 -11.39 -23.41 1.77
C ALA A 349 -10.06 -23.91 1.21
N CYS A 350 -10.03 -25.23 1.00
CA CYS A 350 -9.04 -25.93 0.19
C CYS A 350 -9.81 -26.82 -0.79
N TRP A 351 -9.53 -26.73 -2.09
CA TRP A 351 -10.31 -27.43 -3.12
C TRP A 351 -10.35 -28.97 -2.92
N ARG A 352 -9.30 -29.55 -2.33
CA ARG A 352 -9.27 -30.98 -1.98
C ARG A 352 -10.18 -31.28 -0.80
N LEU A 353 -10.10 -30.50 0.27
CA LEU A 353 -10.76 -30.76 1.55
C LEU A 353 -12.22 -30.28 1.61
N GLY A 354 -12.55 -29.17 0.94
CA GLY A 354 -13.83 -28.48 0.98
C GLY A 354 -13.73 -27.10 1.63
N ASN A 355 -14.88 -26.55 2.00
CA ASN A 355 -15.00 -25.26 2.68
C ASN A 355 -15.11 -25.48 4.18
N ILE A 356 -14.48 -24.67 5.02
CA ILE A 356 -14.68 -24.72 6.46
C ILE A 356 -16.13 -24.36 6.76
N LYS A 357 -16.81 -25.22 7.53
CA LYS A 357 -18.19 -25.03 7.93
C LYS A 357 -18.34 -23.70 8.68
N ASP A 358 -19.36 -22.93 8.30
CA ASP A 358 -19.70 -21.60 8.86
C ASP A 358 -18.58 -20.55 8.78
N ASN A 359 -17.50 -20.85 8.06
CA ASN A 359 -16.29 -20.03 7.98
C ASN A 359 -15.73 -19.62 9.36
N ASP A 360 -15.90 -20.47 10.37
CA ASP A 360 -15.52 -20.16 11.75
C ASP A 360 -14.00 -20.30 11.96
N VAL A 361 -13.27 -19.22 11.68
CA VAL A 361 -11.82 -19.15 11.84
C VAL A 361 -11.43 -17.84 12.51
N ALA A 362 -10.55 -17.92 13.52
CA ALA A 362 -9.97 -16.73 14.14
C ALA A 362 -8.96 -16.06 13.19
N VAL A 363 -8.97 -14.72 13.12
CA VAL A 363 -8.01 -13.96 12.31
C VAL A 363 -6.56 -14.30 12.72
N ALA A 364 -6.31 -14.41 14.02
CA ALA A 364 -5.00 -14.81 14.55
C ALA A 364 -4.54 -16.20 14.06
N GLU A 365 -5.46 -17.15 13.92
CA GLU A 365 -5.15 -18.50 13.40
C GLU A 365 -4.81 -18.46 11.91
N ALA A 366 -5.60 -17.74 11.11
CA ALA A 366 -5.34 -17.58 9.68
C ALA A 366 -3.97 -16.92 9.43
N VAL A 367 -3.67 -15.83 10.15
CA VAL A 367 -2.39 -15.12 10.04
C VAL A 367 -1.22 -16.00 10.51
N ALA A 368 -1.38 -16.73 11.62
CA ALA A 368 -0.35 -17.64 12.11
C ALA A 368 -0.07 -18.79 11.13
N ALA A 369 -1.12 -19.39 10.54
CA ALA A 369 -0.98 -20.41 9.51
C ALA A 369 -0.21 -19.88 8.28
N SER A 370 -0.57 -18.67 7.83
CA SER A 370 0.08 -18.03 6.68
C SER A 370 1.54 -17.66 6.93
N ALA A 371 1.95 -17.43 8.17
CA ALA A 371 3.32 -17.09 8.55
C ALA A 371 4.15 -18.28 9.07
N ALA A 372 3.61 -19.50 9.03
CA ALA A 372 4.26 -20.71 9.51
C ALA A 372 5.36 -21.22 8.57
N TYR A 373 6.38 -20.39 8.30
CA TYR A 373 7.44 -20.67 7.35
C TYR A 373 8.35 -21.80 7.86
N PRO A 374 8.58 -22.88 7.09
CA PRO A 374 9.18 -24.12 7.59
C PRO A 374 10.52 -23.97 8.31
N VAL A 375 11.32 -22.96 7.94
CA VAL A 375 12.63 -22.70 8.56
C VAL A 375 12.49 -22.09 9.96
N PHE A 376 11.44 -21.31 10.22
CA PHE A 376 11.27 -20.56 11.47
C PHE A 376 10.17 -21.11 12.37
N PHE A 377 9.14 -21.72 11.77
CA PHE A 377 7.91 -22.12 12.43
C PHE A 377 7.44 -23.50 11.93
N PRO A 378 7.11 -24.43 12.84
CA PRO A 378 6.44 -25.67 12.48
C PRO A 378 5.08 -25.44 11.80
N ALA A 379 4.68 -26.37 10.93
CA ALA A 379 3.33 -26.39 10.39
C ALA A 379 2.27 -26.53 11.51
N ILE A 380 1.11 -25.91 11.31
CA ILE A 380 -0.08 -26.09 12.14
C ILE A 380 -0.73 -27.42 11.78
N ASP A 381 -1.07 -28.21 12.78
CA ASP A 381 -1.70 -29.53 12.64
C ASP A 381 -3.06 -29.51 13.33
N ARG A 382 -4.14 -29.37 12.55
CA ARG A 382 -5.50 -29.09 13.05
C ARG A 382 -6.54 -29.93 12.32
N ASP A 383 -7.60 -30.28 13.04
CA ASP A 383 -8.82 -30.84 12.46
C ASP A 383 -9.81 -29.69 12.24
N PHE A 384 -10.34 -29.57 11.03
CA PHE A 384 -11.41 -28.64 10.69
C PHE A 384 -12.64 -29.41 10.23
N ASN A 385 -13.81 -28.85 10.49
CA ASN A 385 -15.06 -29.35 9.94
C ASN A 385 -15.24 -28.77 8.54
N PHE A 386 -15.14 -29.60 7.51
CA PHE A 386 -15.33 -29.18 6.13
C PHE A 386 -16.73 -29.54 5.64
N LYS A 387 -17.32 -28.66 4.84
CA LYS A 387 -18.51 -28.90 4.04
C LYS A 387 -18.10 -29.06 2.58
N LYS A 388 -18.47 -30.18 1.95
CA LYS A 388 -18.25 -30.43 0.52
C LYS A 388 -19.43 -31.23 -0.04
N ASN A 389 -20.07 -30.72 -1.09
CA ASN A 389 -21.26 -31.35 -1.69
C ASN A 389 -22.35 -31.69 -0.64
N GLU A 390 -22.64 -30.74 0.24
CA GLU A 390 -23.62 -30.87 1.35
C GLU A 390 -23.23 -31.79 2.51
N GLU A 391 -22.21 -32.64 2.34
CA GLU A 391 -21.66 -33.46 3.42
C GLU A 391 -20.71 -32.67 4.32
N CYS A 392 -20.83 -32.87 5.63
CA CYS A 392 -19.92 -32.32 6.63
C CYS A 392 -19.00 -33.42 7.16
N GLU A 393 -17.70 -33.24 6.99
CA GLU A 393 -16.69 -34.20 7.43
C GLU A 393 -15.54 -33.48 8.16
N THR A 394 -15.16 -34.00 9.32
CA THR A 394 -13.98 -33.50 10.04
C THR A 394 -12.71 -34.06 9.38
N LYS A 395 -11.87 -33.18 8.82
CA LYS A 395 -10.61 -33.58 8.19
C LYS A 395 -9.42 -32.88 8.83
N ARG A 396 -8.32 -33.61 8.91
CA ARG A 396 -7.03 -33.12 9.37
C ARG A 396 -6.30 -32.36 8.26
N ALA A 397 -5.95 -31.10 8.52
CA ALA A 397 -5.14 -30.24 7.65
C ALA A 397 -3.78 -29.94 8.30
N ILE A 398 -2.71 -30.02 7.50
CA ILE A 398 -1.36 -29.62 7.93
C ILE A 398 -0.98 -28.36 7.18
N LEU A 399 -1.05 -27.22 7.86
CA LEU A 399 -0.93 -25.90 7.26
C LEU A 399 0.44 -25.28 7.49
N SER A 400 1.03 -24.73 6.44
CA SER A 400 2.28 -23.97 6.49
C SER A 400 2.16 -22.68 5.68
N ASP A 401 3.23 -21.89 5.67
CA ASP A 401 3.26 -20.57 5.04
C ASP A 401 2.75 -20.60 3.58
N GLY A 402 1.95 -19.58 3.22
CA GLY A 402 1.37 -19.47 1.88
C GLY A 402 2.43 -19.31 0.79
N GLY A 403 3.60 -18.78 1.15
CA GLY A 403 4.72 -18.56 0.25
C GLY A 403 5.36 -19.85 -0.28
N ILE A 404 5.06 -21.00 0.34
CA ILE A 404 5.44 -22.30 -0.21
C ILE A 404 4.72 -22.58 -1.53
N TYR A 405 3.43 -22.24 -1.59
CA TYR A 405 2.63 -22.39 -2.79
C TYR A 405 2.86 -21.20 -3.74
N GLU A 406 2.68 -19.97 -3.25
CA GLU A 406 2.77 -18.76 -4.07
C GLU A 406 2.94 -17.51 -3.17
N ASN A 407 4.13 -16.90 -3.17
CA ASN A 407 4.48 -15.85 -2.19
C ASN A 407 3.98 -14.43 -2.53
N LEU A 408 3.56 -14.14 -3.76
CA LEU A 408 2.98 -12.83 -4.11
C LEU A 408 1.53 -12.71 -3.61
N GLY A 409 0.81 -13.82 -3.42
CA GLY A 409 -0.60 -13.83 -3.04
C GLY A 409 -1.54 -13.43 -4.18
N VAL A 410 -1.07 -13.39 -5.41
CA VAL A 410 -1.83 -12.93 -6.58
C VAL A 410 -2.76 -14.00 -7.10
N SER A 411 -2.50 -15.29 -6.82
CA SER A 411 -3.18 -16.39 -7.49
C SER A 411 -4.72 -16.34 -7.42
N CYS A 412 -5.33 -15.90 -6.32
CA CYS A 412 -6.79 -15.77 -6.19
C CYS A 412 -7.37 -14.52 -6.87
N LEU A 413 -6.53 -13.55 -7.21
CA LEU A 413 -6.90 -12.30 -7.87
C LEU A 413 -6.86 -12.41 -9.40
N LEU A 414 -6.25 -13.48 -9.94
CA LEU A 414 -6.14 -13.67 -11.38
C LEU A 414 -7.51 -13.94 -12.02
N PRO A 415 -7.78 -13.35 -13.21
CA PRO A 415 -9.06 -13.53 -13.91
C PRO A 415 -9.21 -14.93 -14.50
N GLY A 416 -10.46 -15.33 -14.77
CA GLY A 416 -10.78 -16.59 -15.45
C GLY A 416 -10.78 -17.83 -14.55
N ARG A 417 -10.72 -17.66 -13.23
CA ARG A 417 -10.93 -18.76 -12.28
C ARG A 417 -12.40 -19.16 -12.26
N ASN A 418 -12.67 -20.47 -12.22
CA ASN A 418 -14.03 -21.00 -12.13
C ASN A 418 -14.42 -21.24 -10.66
N PRO A 419 -15.48 -20.59 -10.14
CA PRO A 419 -15.89 -20.71 -8.74
C PRO A 419 -16.33 -22.13 -8.35
N ARG A 420 -16.68 -22.98 -9.32
CA ARG A 420 -17.00 -24.40 -9.07
C ARG A 420 -15.79 -25.21 -8.59
N TYR A 421 -14.58 -24.82 -8.98
CA TYR A 421 -13.35 -25.57 -8.71
C TYR A 421 -12.31 -24.78 -7.92
N SER A 422 -12.52 -23.48 -7.77
CA SER A 422 -11.63 -22.56 -7.06
C SER A 422 -12.40 -21.80 -6.00
N SER A 423 -11.83 -21.73 -4.81
CA SER A 423 -12.30 -20.81 -3.78
C SER A 423 -11.71 -19.41 -3.96
N ASN A 424 -12.39 -18.43 -3.37
CA ASN A 424 -11.99 -17.03 -3.32
C ASN A 424 -11.71 -16.47 -4.73
N VAL A 425 -12.74 -16.46 -5.57
CA VAL A 425 -12.68 -15.99 -6.96
C VAL A 425 -13.24 -14.58 -7.03
N PHE A 426 -12.45 -13.66 -7.60
CA PHE A 426 -12.83 -12.27 -7.77
C PHE A 426 -12.70 -11.86 -9.23
N ASN A 427 -13.56 -10.93 -9.66
CA ASN A 427 -13.45 -10.29 -10.96
C ASN A 427 -12.95 -8.86 -10.74
N LEU A 428 -11.71 -8.59 -11.17
CA LEU A 428 -10.98 -7.37 -10.88
C LEU A 428 -10.55 -6.70 -12.18
N ASP A 429 -10.62 -5.39 -12.22
CA ASP A 429 -10.12 -4.56 -13.31
C ASP A 429 -8.63 -4.23 -13.12
N TYR A 430 -8.21 -4.03 -11.86
CA TYR A 430 -6.86 -3.62 -11.50
C TYR A 430 -6.26 -4.54 -10.44
N ILE A 431 -4.95 -4.80 -10.54
CA ILE A 431 -4.20 -5.57 -9.55
C ILE A 431 -2.97 -4.77 -9.10
N ILE A 432 -2.85 -4.54 -7.80
CA ILE A 432 -1.69 -3.93 -7.16
C ILE A 432 -0.95 -5.05 -6.43
N SER A 433 0.22 -5.45 -6.91
CA SER A 433 0.98 -6.57 -6.33
C SER A 433 2.25 -6.08 -5.66
N CYS A 434 2.23 -5.97 -4.34
CA CYS A 434 3.38 -5.51 -3.56
C CYS A 434 4.31 -6.69 -3.25
N ASN A 435 5.51 -6.68 -3.82
CA ASN A 435 6.52 -7.71 -3.66
C ASN A 435 7.66 -7.26 -2.72
N ALA A 436 7.75 -7.83 -1.53
CA ALA A 436 8.78 -7.55 -0.53
C ALA A 436 10.02 -8.46 -0.65
N GLY A 437 10.21 -9.15 -1.78
CA GLY A 437 11.38 -10.00 -2.04
C GLY A 437 12.63 -9.22 -2.48
N TYR A 438 13.83 -9.76 -2.23
CA TYR A 438 15.11 -9.15 -2.61
C TYR A 438 15.55 -9.35 -4.07
N GLY A 439 14.82 -10.18 -4.81
CA GLY A 439 15.15 -10.52 -6.19
C GLY A 439 16.36 -11.40 -6.34
N MET A 440 17.10 -11.20 -7.43
CA MET A 440 18.20 -12.08 -7.79
C MET A 440 19.26 -12.12 -6.71
N PHE A 441 19.79 -13.32 -6.46
CA PHE A 441 20.90 -13.52 -5.53
C PHE A 441 22.13 -12.81 -6.09
N ASP A 442 22.91 -12.17 -5.22
CA ASP A 442 24.14 -11.46 -5.62
C ASP A 442 25.32 -12.40 -5.89
N GLY A 443 25.13 -13.71 -5.66
CA GLY A 443 26.16 -14.73 -5.86
C GLY A 443 27.25 -14.76 -4.79
N LYS A 444 27.16 -13.93 -3.75
CA LYS A 444 28.20 -13.87 -2.70
C LYS A 444 28.13 -15.03 -1.71
N SER A 445 26.93 -15.56 -1.46
CA SER A 445 26.74 -16.70 -0.56
C SER A 445 26.92 -18.02 -1.28
N VAL A 446 27.85 -18.87 -0.81
CA VAL A 446 28.06 -20.22 -1.32
C VAL A 446 27.32 -21.24 -0.44
N PRO A 447 26.30 -21.94 -0.95
CA PRO A 447 25.57 -22.95 -0.17
C PRO A 447 26.40 -24.24 -0.10
N PHE A 448 27.10 -24.44 1.01
CA PHE A 448 28.03 -25.57 1.18
C PHE A 448 27.35 -26.80 1.81
N ASP A 449 26.74 -26.63 2.97
CA ASP A 449 26.12 -27.73 3.72
C ASP A 449 24.74 -28.11 3.17
N ILE A 450 24.18 -29.22 3.66
CA ILE A 450 22.88 -29.70 3.16
C ILE A 450 21.73 -28.74 3.49
N VAL A 451 21.77 -28.03 4.61
CA VAL A 451 20.71 -27.10 5.02
C VAL A 451 20.75 -25.86 4.13
N THR A 452 21.92 -25.26 3.92
CA THR A 452 22.06 -24.10 3.04
C THR A 452 21.75 -24.43 1.58
N ARG A 453 22.13 -25.63 1.09
CA ARG A 453 21.74 -26.11 -0.24
C ARG A 453 20.23 -26.32 -0.37
N LEU A 454 19.58 -26.99 0.59
CA LEU A 454 18.13 -27.19 0.55
C LEU A 454 17.38 -25.86 0.58
N LYS A 455 17.83 -24.91 1.41
CA LYS A 455 17.28 -23.55 1.46
C LYS A 455 17.43 -22.86 0.11
N GLN A 456 18.64 -22.84 -0.47
CA GLN A 456 18.92 -22.19 -1.75
C GLN A 456 18.07 -22.80 -2.88
N THR A 457 17.94 -24.13 -2.91
CA THR A 457 17.10 -24.85 -3.88
C THR A 457 15.64 -24.47 -3.72
N ALA A 458 15.11 -24.45 -2.49
CA ALA A 458 13.74 -24.05 -2.23
C ALA A 458 13.46 -22.61 -2.68
N GLU A 459 14.31 -21.66 -2.30
CA GLU A 459 14.17 -20.26 -2.69
C GLU A 459 14.28 -20.06 -4.22
N THR A 460 15.15 -20.82 -4.90
CA THR A 460 15.30 -20.78 -6.37
C THR A 460 14.03 -21.27 -7.06
N THR A 461 13.47 -22.39 -6.61
CA THR A 461 12.20 -22.93 -7.16
C THR A 461 11.03 -21.98 -6.90
N MET A 462 10.93 -21.43 -5.69
CA MET A 462 9.89 -20.45 -5.36
C MET A 462 9.99 -19.20 -6.24
N ARG A 463 11.20 -18.69 -6.48
CA ARG A 463 11.40 -17.56 -7.39
C ARG A 463 10.93 -17.86 -8.80
N LYS A 464 11.27 -19.05 -9.33
CA LYS A 464 10.81 -19.45 -10.67
C LYS A 464 9.28 -19.50 -10.78
N ALA A 465 8.59 -19.92 -9.71
CA ALA A 465 7.14 -19.87 -9.64
C ALA A 465 6.62 -18.42 -9.62
N GLN A 466 7.27 -17.51 -8.87
CA GLN A 466 6.92 -16.09 -8.87
C GLN A 466 7.08 -15.45 -10.27
N ASP A 467 8.14 -15.78 -11.01
CA ASP A 467 8.34 -15.28 -12.38
C ASP A 467 7.17 -15.65 -13.30
N SER A 468 6.60 -16.86 -13.14
CA SER A 468 5.43 -17.28 -13.90
C SER A 468 4.22 -16.41 -13.59
N VAL A 469 3.97 -16.11 -12.31
CA VAL A 469 2.85 -15.26 -11.89
C VAL A 469 3.01 -13.82 -12.41
N MET A 470 4.23 -13.29 -12.41
CA MET A 470 4.51 -11.97 -12.98
C MET A 470 4.26 -11.96 -14.49
N LYS A 471 4.68 -13.02 -15.20
CA LYS A 471 4.39 -13.18 -16.63
C LYS A 471 2.87 -13.24 -16.90
N ASP A 472 2.12 -13.92 -16.05
CA ASP A 472 0.66 -14.01 -16.17
C ASP A 472 0.01 -12.62 -16.01
N LEU A 473 0.46 -11.79 -15.07
CA LEU A 473 -0.03 -10.41 -14.92
C LEU A 473 0.18 -9.59 -16.21
N HIS A 474 1.38 -9.66 -16.80
CA HIS A 474 1.64 -9.03 -18.10
C HIS A 474 0.72 -9.58 -19.19
N HIS A 475 0.56 -10.90 -19.26
CA HIS A 475 -0.31 -11.54 -20.24
C HIS A 475 -1.78 -11.09 -20.09
N TYR A 476 -2.30 -11.04 -18.87
CA TYR A 476 -3.68 -10.60 -18.61
C TYR A 476 -3.92 -9.14 -18.94
N LYS A 477 -2.93 -8.27 -18.70
CA LYS A 477 -2.98 -6.87 -19.17
C LYS A 477 -2.99 -6.79 -20.69
N THR A 478 -2.07 -7.47 -21.36
CA THR A 478 -1.98 -7.43 -22.84
C THR A 478 -3.19 -8.03 -23.55
N SER A 479 -3.87 -9.00 -22.92
CA SER A 479 -5.09 -9.61 -23.43
C SER A 479 -6.37 -8.85 -23.05
N GLY A 480 -6.26 -7.76 -22.29
CA GLY A 480 -7.40 -6.94 -21.86
C GLY A 480 -8.30 -7.61 -20.81
N LYS A 481 -7.87 -8.69 -20.16
CA LYS A 481 -8.63 -9.32 -19.06
C LYS A 481 -8.57 -8.53 -17.76
N ILE A 482 -7.54 -7.70 -17.60
CA ILE A 482 -7.44 -6.64 -16.59
C ILE A 482 -7.07 -5.35 -17.31
N LYS A 483 -7.55 -4.21 -16.82
CA LYS A 483 -7.25 -2.87 -17.37
C LYS A 483 -5.81 -2.47 -17.07
N GLY A 484 -5.32 -2.80 -15.88
CA GLY A 484 -3.97 -2.45 -15.47
C GLY A 484 -3.47 -3.24 -14.26
N PHE A 485 -2.17 -3.18 -14.04
CA PHE A 485 -1.57 -3.65 -12.80
C PHE A 485 -0.30 -2.86 -12.52
N ILE A 486 0.08 -2.81 -11.24
CA ILE A 486 1.40 -2.36 -10.80
C ILE A 486 2.05 -3.42 -9.92
N LEU A 487 3.39 -3.46 -9.93
CA LEU A 487 4.18 -4.40 -9.16
C LEU A 487 5.27 -3.64 -8.38
N PRO A 488 4.93 -2.93 -7.28
CA PRO A 488 5.94 -2.34 -6.40
C PRO A 488 6.83 -3.45 -5.84
N TYR A 489 8.10 -3.42 -6.19
CA TYR A 489 9.02 -4.51 -5.90
C TYR A 489 10.25 -4.03 -5.14
N LEU A 490 10.43 -4.51 -3.92
CA LEU A 490 11.55 -4.13 -3.06
C LEU A 490 12.91 -4.36 -3.75
N GLY A 491 13.06 -5.51 -4.42
CA GLY A 491 14.24 -5.90 -5.20
C GLY A 491 14.33 -5.30 -6.62
N GLN A 492 13.44 -4.36 -6.98
CA GLN A 492 13.43 -3.72 -8.30
C GLN A 492 14.80 -3.11 -8.60
N GLN A 493 15.27 -3.31 -9.83
CA GLN A 493 16.49 -2.65 -10.30
C GLN A 493 16.17 -1.18 -10.59
N ASP A 494 16.87 -0.27 -9.89
CA ASP A 494 16.56 1.16 -9.96
C ASP A 494 16.76 1.74 -11.37
N LYS A 495 17.72 1.18 -12.14
CA LYS A 495 17.97 1.55 -13.55
C LYS A 495 16.83 1.16 -14.51
N SER A 496 15.96 0.24 -14.10
CA SER A 496 14.82 -0.22 -14.90
C SER A 496 13.53 0.52 -14.55
N LEU A 497 13.58 1.50 -13.65
CA LEU A 497 12.43 2.33 -13.33
C LEU A 497 12.16 3.32 -14.47
N PRO A 498 10.87 3.64 -14.73
CA PRO A 498 10.51 4.57 -15.80
C PRO A 498 10.99 6.01 -15.53
N LEU A 499 11.11 6.39 -14.26
CA LEU A 499 11.63 7.69 -13.83
C LEU A 499 12.53 7.47 -12.60
N PHE A 500 13.53 8.34 -12.44
CA PHE A 500 14.42 8.37 -11.29
C PHE A 500 14.26 9.71 -10.56
N TRP A 501 14.05 9.66 -9.23
CA TRP A 501 14.02 10.84 -8.37
C TRP A 501 15.37 11.00 -7.65
N PRO A 502 15.88 12.23 -7.44
CA PRO A 502 17.16 12.44 -6.76
C PRO A 502 17.23 11.81 -5.36
N ASP A 503 16.11 11.86 -4.61
CA ASP A 503 16.03 11.36 -3.23
C ASP A 503 15.46 9.94 -3.12
N PHE A 504 15.58 9.15 -4.20
CA PHE A 504 15.04 7.80 -4.23
C PHE A 504 15.88 6.85 -3.35
N VAL A 505 15.23 6.15 -2.42
CA VAL A 505 15.91 5.13 -1.60
C VAL A 505 16.26 3.95 -2.48
N THR A 506 17.55 3.78 -2.78
CA THR A 506 18.04 2.77 -3.73
C THR A 506 17.93 1.34 -3.19
N ARG A 507 17.96 0.36 -4.09
CA ARG A 507 17.94 -1.06 -3.74
C ARG A 507 19.12 -1.42 -2.84
N ASP A 508 20.30 -0.89 -3.13
CA ASP A 508 21.56 -1.23 -2.44
C ASP A 508 21.60 -0.72 -0.99
N GLU A 509 20.77 0.28 -0.68
CA GLU A 509 20.60 0.77 0.70
C GLU A 509 19.76 -0.16 1.59
N ILE A 510 19.10 -1.17 1.01
CA ILE A 510 18.25 -2.11 1.71
C ILE A 510 18.98 -3.43 1.97
N ASN A 511 19.27 -3.71 3.24
CA ASN A 511 19.76 -5.01 3.68
C ASN A 511 19.20 -5.39 5.05
N TYR A 512 18.03 -6.03 5.06
CA TYR A 512 17.31 -6.44 6.27
C TYR A 512 16.84 -7.91 6.18
N PRO A 513 17.26 -8.79 7.12
CA PRO A 513 16.91 -10.19 7.04
C PRO A 513 15.42 -10.46 7.28
N THR A 514 14.90 -11.55 6.72
CA THR A 514 13.55 -12.04 7.02
C THR A 514 13.50 -12.56 8.46
N ASN A 515 12.92 -11.80 9.39
CA ASN A 515 12.74 -12.15 10.81
C ASN A 515 11.59 -11.34 11.43
N PHE A 516 11.35 -11.48 12.75
CA PHE A 516 10.42 -10.64 13.52
C PHE A 516 11.11 -9.90 14.67
N ARG A 517 12.38 -9.52 14.49
CA ARG A 517 13.17 -8.78 15.48
C ARG A 517 12.74 -7.30 15.51
N PRO A 518 13.00 -6.61 16.64
CA PRO A 518 12.91 -5.15 16.70
C PRO A 518 13.70 -4.49 15.56
N MET A 519 13.04 -3.62 14.80
CA MET A 519 13.62 -2.93 13.66
C MET A 519 14.22 -1.58 14.08
N LYS A 520 15.43 -1.30 13.62
CA LYS A 520 16.04 0.03 13.80
C LYS A 520 15.30 1.06 12.96
N GLU A 521 15.25 2.29 13.46
CA GLU A 521 14.55 3.39 12.80
C GLU A 521 15.05 3.66 11.37
N LYS A 522 16.36 3.56 11.16
CA LYS A 522 16.98 3.69 9.83
C LYS A 522 16.46 2.64 8.83
N ASP A 523 16.36 1.38 9.25
CA ASP A 523 15.92 0.28 8.38
C ASP A 523 14.42 0.39 8.09
N LEU A 524 13.63 0.76 9.10
CA LEU A 524 12.19 1.01 8.97
C LEU A 524 11.92 2.15 7.99
N HIS A 525 12.60 3.28 8.17
CA HIS A 525 12.50 4.43 7.28
C HIS A 525 12.83 4.02 5.85
N ARG A 526 14.00 3.41 5.60
CA ARG A 526 14.40 3.00 4.25
C ARG A 526 13.42 2.04 3.58
N LEU A 527 12.95 1.02 4.30
CA LEU A 527 12.01 0.02 3.77
C LEU A 527 10.65 0.64 3.43
N SER A 528 10.09 1.44 4.35
CA SER A 528 8.79 2.08 4.14
C SER A 528 8.87 3.18 3.08
N THR A 529 9.87 4.06 3.12
CA THR A 529 10.07 5.11 2.10
C THR A 529 10.26 4.51 0.71
N ARG A 530 11.04 3.43 0.55
CA ARG A 530 11.17 2.77 -0.75
C ARG A 530 9.85 2.18 -1.24
N GLY A 531 9.07 1.54 -0.36
CA GLY A 531 7.74 1.01 -0.71
C GLY A 531 6.76 2.11 -1.15
N GLU A 532 6.79 3.25 -0.45
CA GLU A 532 6.01 4.43 -0.77
C GLU A 532 6.40 5.02 -2.13
N GLN A 533 7.70 5.32 -2.33
CA GLN A 533 8.23 5.89 -3.57
C GLN A 533 7.97 4.99 -4.80
N LEU A 534 8.22 3.68 -4.68
CA LEU A 534 7.95 2.73 -5.77
C LEU A 534 6.47 2.68 -6.13
N THR A 535 5.60 2.66 -5.12
CA THR A 535 4.16 2.55 -5.36
C THR A 535 3.63 3.80 -6.04
N ARG A 536 4.00 5.00 -5.55
CA ARG A 536 3.63 6.28 -6.16
C ARG A 536 4.09 6.35 -7.62
N LEU A 537 5.37 6.10 -7.85
CA LEU A 537 5.96 6.15 -9.20
C LEU A 537 5.24 5.22 -10.19
N LEU A 538 4.95 3.99 -9.77
CA LEU A 538 4.32 3.01 -10.64
C LEU A 538 2.83 3.30 -10.88
N LEU A 539 2.11 3.86 -9.90
CA LEU A 539 0.74 4.33 -10.09
C LEU A 539 0.70 5.44 -11.13
N ASP A 540 1.52 6.49 -10.95
CA ASP A 540 1.58 7.65 -11.85
C ASP A 540 1.89 7.24 -13.30
N TYR A 541 2.77 6.26 -13.47
CA TYR A 541 3.22 5.86 -14.81
C TYR A 541 2.31 4.83 -15.49
N TYR A 542 1.84 3.81 -14.75
CA TYR A 542 1.16 2.65 -15.35
C TYR A 542 -0.36 2.61 -15.14
N CYS A 543 -0.87 3.32 -14.12
CA CYS A 543 -2.29 3.39 -13.80
C CYS A 543 -2.70 4.82 -13.34
N PRO A 544 -2.38 5.90 -14.08
CA PRO A 544 -2.70 7.28 -13.69
C PRO A 544 -4.19 7.55 -13.50
N GLU A 545 -5.04 6.69 -14.05
CA GLU A 545 -6.48 6.75 -13.91
C GLU A 545 -7.00 6.33 -12.52
N LEU A 546 -6.22 5.55 -11.77
CA LEU A 546 -6.39 5.31 -10.33
C LEU A 546 -5.72 6.46 -9.59
#